data_AF-A0A6J7L614-F1
#
_entry.id   AF-A0A6J7L614-F1
#
_cell.length_a   1.000
_cell.length_b   1.000
_cell.length_c   1.000
_cell.angle_alpha   90.00
_cell.angle_beta   90.00
_cell.angle_gamma   90.00
#
_symmetry.space_group_name_H-M   'P 1'
#
loop_
_entity.id
_entity.type
_entity.pdbx_description
1 polymer ?
#
loop_
_entity_poly.entity_id
_entity_poly.type
_entity_poly.pdbx_seq_one_letter_code
_entity_poly.pdbx_strand_id
1 'polypeptide(L)'
;MDILAAALKHGVTAEEILHAIDNALAVDEVAEDPIRYLILGPDLGGNLLEIVILDRPNGPCVIHAMKMREKYRVLLPRTGE
;
A
#
# COMPACT_ATOMS: atom_id res chain seq x y z
N MET A 1 6.55 -10.64 6.00
CA MET A 1 5.37 -9.86 5.57
C MET A 1 4.37 -10.83 4.95
N ASP A 2 3.16 -10.91 5.50
CA ASP A 2 2.13 -11.81 4.99
C ASP A 2 1.25 -11.09 3.93
N ILE A 3 0.82 -11.77 2.86
CA ILE A 3 -0.01 -11.16 1.81
C ILE A 3 -1.26 -12.03 1.63
N LEU A 4 -2.43 -11.50 1.98
CA LEU A 4 -3.67 -12.23 1.81
C LEU A 4 -4.05 -12.34 0.34
N ALA A 5 -4.68 -13.45 -0.04
CA ALA A 5 -5.25 -13.63 -1.38
C ALA A 5 -6.24 -12.51 -1.77
N ALA A 6 -6.86 -11.85 -0.78
CA ALA A 6 -7.72 -10.69 -1.00
C ALA A 6 -6.97 -9.48 -1.60
N ALA A 7 -5.69 -9.31 -1.28
CA ALA A 7 -4.86 -8.24 -1.81
C ALA A 7 -4.57 -8.39 -3.30
N LEU A 8 -4.53 -9.63 -3.81
CA LEU A 8 -4.23 -9.93 -5.20
C LEU A 8 -5.47 -9.84 -6.14
N LYS A 9 -6.67 -9.61 -5.58
CA LYS A 9 -7.94 -9.63 -6.33
C LYS A 9 -8.05 -8.56 -7.41
N HIS A 10 -7.27 -7.49 -7.31
CA HIS A 10 -7.32 -6.37 -8.26
C HIS A 10 -6.25 -6.46 -9.37
N GLY A 11 -5.66 -7.64 -9.56
CA GLY A 11 -4.66 -7.87 -10.60
C GLY A 11 -3.27 -7.33 -10.26
N VAL A 12 -3.04 -6.99 -8.99
CA VAL A 12 -1.72 -6.61 -8.48
C VAL A 12 -1.01 -7.87 -7.99
N THR A 13 0.21 -8.09 -8.43
CA THR A 13 1.02 -9.24 -8.01
C THR A 13 1.69 -9.02 -6.66
N ALA A 14 2.10 -10.10 -6.00
CA ALA A 14 2.85 -10.00 -4.74
C ALA A 14 4.17 -9.23 -4.91
N GLU A 15 4.84 -9.39 -6.06
CA GLU A 15 6.09 -8.70 -6.38
C GLU A 15 5.88 -7.19 -6.50
N GLU A 16 4.83 -6.76 -7.19
CA GLU A 16 4.46 -5.33 -7.30
C GLU A 16 4.08 -4.73 -5.94
N ILE A 17 3.36 -5.48 -5.11
CA ILE A 17 3.02 -5.06 -3.73
C ILE A 17 4.30 -4.83 -2.93
N LEU A 18 5.23 -5.78 -2.94
CA LEU A 18 6.49 -5.67 -2.21
C LEU A 18 7.33 -4.51 -2.74
N HIS A 19 7.39 -4.33 -4.06
CA HIS A 19 8.10 -3.22 -4.68
C HIS A 19 7.53 -1.86 -4.25
N ALA A 20 6.21 -1.71 -4.27
CA ALA A 20 5.54 -0.48 -3.83
C ALA A 20 5.69 -0.20 -2.33
N ILE A 21 5.78 -1.25 -1.50
CA ILE A 21 6.08 -1.09 -0.07
C ILE A 21 7.52 -0.64 0.14
N ASP A 22 8.48 -1.26 -0.56
CA ASP A 22 9.91 -0.91 -0.48
C ASP A 22 10.18 0.52 -0.98
N ASN A 23 9.42 0.95 -1.99
CA ASN A 23 9.54 2.27 -2.62
C ASN A 23 8.37 3.20 -2.21
N ALA A 24 7.87 3.06 -0.99
CA ALA A 24 6.76 3.84 -0.48
C ALA A 24 7.04 5.35 -0.58
N LEU A 25 6.14 6.07 -1.23
CA LEU A 25 6.16 7.53 -1.34
C LEU A 25 5.41 8.19 -0.19
N ALA A 26 4.39 7.52 0.33
CA ALA A 26 3.64 7.97 1.49
C ALA A 26 3.17 6.78 2.33
N VAL A 27 3.17 6.97 3.64
CA VAL A 27 2.64 6.02 4.62
C VAL A 27 1.78 6.81 5.59
N ASP A 28 0.53 6.39 5.77
CA ASP A 28 -0.46 7.08 6.60
C ASP A 28 -1.22 6.06 7.45
N GLU A 29 -1.50 6.37 8.71
CA GLU A 29 -2.32 5.53 9.57
C GLU A 29 -3.79 5.90 9.38
N VAL A 30 -4.58 4.97 8.83
CA VAL A 30 -5.97 5.23 8.42
C VAL A 30 -7.01 4.61 9.37
N ALA A 31 -6.57 3.80 10.34
CA ALA A 31 -7.40 3.27 11.41
C ALA A 31 -6.52 2.83 12.59
N GLU A 32 -7.08 2.87 13.81
CA GLU A 32 -6.34 2.63 15.06
C GLU A 32 -6.75 1.32 15.78
N ASP A 33 -7.93 0.75 15.49
CA ASP A 33 -8.39 -0.52 16.09
C ASP A 33 -9.20 -1.38 15.10
N PRO A 34 -8.59 -2.42 14.50
CA PRO A 34 -7.15 -2.70 14.47
C PRO A 34 -6.38 -1.66 13.64
N ILE A 35 -5.11 -1.44 14.00
CA ILE A 35 -4.23 -0.48 13.32
C ILE A 35 -4.08 -0.83 11.83
N ARG A 36 -4.31 0.16 10.96
CA ARG A 36 -4.17 0.01 9.51
C ARG A 36 -3.32 1.12 8.93
N TYR A 37 -2.31 0.71 8.16
CA TYR A 37 -1.48 1.61 7.39
C TYR A 37 -1.92 1.60 5.92
N LEU A 38 -2.12 2.78 5.37
CA LEU A 38 -2.18 3.02 3.95
C LEU A 38 -0.78 3.35 3.43
N ILE A 39 -0.34 2.59 2.45
CA ILE A 39 0.92 2.81 1.75
C ILE A 39 0.63 3.17 0.31
N LEU A 40 1.27 4.23 -0.16
CA LEU A 40 1.24 4.66 -1.55
C LEU A 40 2.64 4.50 -2.13
N GLY A 41 2.79 3.71 -3.19
CA GLY A 41 4.08 3.46 -3.82
C GLY A 41 3.94 2.97 -5.26
N PRO A 42 4.99 3.07 -6.07
CA PRO A 42 4.98 2.61 -7.46
C PRO A 42 5.07 1.08 -7.55
N ASP A 43 4.38 0.48 -8.53
CA ASP A 43 4.65 -0.88 -8.99
C ASP A 43 5.92 -0.93 -9.87
N LEU A 44 6.28 -2.13 -10.35
CA LEU A 44 7.47 -2.36 -11.18
C LEU A 44 7.50 -1.51 -12.48
N GLY A 45 6.35 -1.13 -13.01
CA GLY A 45 6.15 -0.25 -14.15
C GLY A 45 5.92 1.22 -13.79
N GLY A 46 5.99 1.59 -12.51
CA GLY A 46 5.85 2.97 -12.05
C GLY A 46 4.41 3.47 -11.90
N ASN A 47 3.38 2.62 -12.01
CA ASN A 47 2.02 3.04 -11.66
C ASN A 47 1.87 3.04 -10.15
N LEU A 48 1.20 4.06 -9.62
CA LEU A 48 1.00 4.16 -8.19
C LEU A 48 -0.06 3.15 -7.73
N LEU A 49 0.28 2.44 -6.66
CA LEU A 49 -0.57 1.50 -5.94
C LEU A 49 -0.97 2.10 -4.59
N GLU A 50 -2.19 1.77 -4.17
CA GLU A 50 -2.65 1.90 -2.79
C GLU A 50 -2.64 0.51 -2.17
N ILE A 51 -1.94 0.38 -1.03
CA ILE A 51 -1.77 -0.88 -0.30
C ILE A 51 -2.22 -0.65 1.13
N VAL A 52 -3.09 -1.53 1.65
CA VAL A 52 -3.52 -1.49 3.04
C VAL A 52 -2.87 -2.64 3.79
N ILE A 53 -2.09 -2.27 4.80
CA ILE A 53 -1.46 -3.18 5.74
C ILE A 53 -2.24 -3.14 7.04
N LEU A 54 -2.58 -4.32 7.53
CA LEU A 54 -3.11 -4.52 8.87
C LEU A 54 -1.95 -4.87 9.79
N ASP A 55 -1.72 -4.03 10.81
CA ASP A 55 -0.77 -4.35 11.86
C ASP A 55 -1.45 -5.26 12.88
N ARG A 56 -0.82 -6.40 13.17
CA ARG A 56 -1.37 -7.45 14.02
C ARG A 56 -0.27 -7.98 14.93
N PRO A 57 -0.62 -8.54 16.10
CA PRO A 57 0.36 -9.14 17.01
C PRO A 57 1.19 -10.27 16.38
N ASN A 58 0.66 -10.97 15.37
CA ASN A 58 1.36 -12.04 14.65
C ASN A 58 2.20 -11.52 13.45
N GLY A 59 2.34 -10.20 13.33
CA GLY A 59 3.07 -9.51 12.26
C GLY A 59 2.16 -8.83 11.23
N PRO A 60 2.72 -7.85 10.50
CA PRO A 60 1.98 -7.06 9.53
C PRO A 60 1.57 -7.90 8.31
N CYS A 61 0.37 -7.60 7.81
CA CYS A 61 -0.24 -8.36 6.73
C CYS A 61 -0.93 -7.46 5.72
N VAL A 62 -0.66 -7.67 4.44
CA VAL A 62 -1.31 -6.96 3.34
C VAL A 62 -2.70 -7.54 3.14
N ILE A 63 -3.71 -6.72 3.38
CA ILE A 63 -5.12 -7.13 3.27
C ILE A 63 -5.77 -6.63 1.99
N HIS A 64 -5.19 -5.60 1.36
CA HIS A 64 -5.71 -4.98 0.14
C HIS A 64 -4.57 -4.35 -0.67
N ALA A 65 -4.61 -4.50 -1.99
CA ALA A 65 -3.76 -3.77 -2.92
C ALA A 65 -4.54 -3.50 -4.21
N MET A 66 -4.46 -2.27 -4.71
CA MET A 66 -5.06 -1.87 -5.98
C MET A 66 -4.33 -0.66 -6.56
N LYS A 67 -4.67 -0.28 -7.79
CA LYS A 67 -4.22 0.99 -8.36
C LYS A 67 -4.65 2.15 -7.46
N MET A 68 -3.73 3.06 -7.18
CA MET A 68 -3.96 4.21 -6.33
C MET A 68 -5.15 5.04 -6.81
N ARG A 69 -6.05 5.35 -5.87
CA ARG A 69 -7.20 6.24 -6.13
C ARG A 69 -6.76 7.70 -6.07
N GLU A 70 -7.32 8.51 -6.97
CA GLU A 70 -6.94 9.93 -7.11
C GLU A 70 -7.09 10.76 -5.83
N LYS A 71 -8.04 10.40 -4.95
CA LYS A 71 -8.26 11.07 -3.66
C LYS A 71 -7.02 11.10 -2.75
N TYR A 72 -6.11 10.12 -2.89
CA TYR A 72 -4.89 10.05 -2.07
C TYR A 72 -3.71 10.82 -2.67
N ARG A 73 -3.90 11.46 -3.83
CA ARG A 73 -2.86 12.27 -4.47
C ARG A 73 -2.39 13.42 -3.58
N VAL A 74 -3.23 13.87 -2.65
CA VAL A 74 -2.89 14.88 -1.64
C VAL A 74 -1.85 14.40 -0.62
N LEU A 75 -1.73 13.09 -0.42
CA LEU A 75 -0.77 12.48 0.51
C LEU A 75 0.61 12.25 -0.13
N LEU A 76 0.72 12.35 -1.47
CA LEU A 76 2.00 12.18 -2.15
C LEU A 76 2.89 13.40 -1.90
N PRO A 77 4.22 13.19 -1.77
CA PRO A 77 5.17 14.28 -1.69
C PRO A 77 5.02 15.17 -2.93
N ARG A 78 4.95 16.49 -2.72
CA ARG A 78 4.97 17.44 -3.83
C ARG A 78 6.34 17.35 -4.47
N THR A 79 6.39 16.98 -5.74
CA THR A 79 7.64 16.95 -6.49
C THR A 79 8.12 18.40 -6.69
N GLY A 80 9.09 18.86 -5.88
CA GLY A 80 9.78 20.14 -6.07
C GLY A 80 9.97 21.00 -4.83
N GLU A 81 10.74 20.54 -3.84
CA GLU A 81 11.43 21.38 -2.86
C GLU A 81 12.94 21.15 -2.94
#